data_AF-A0A538LRA9-F1
#
_entry.id   AF-A0A538LRA9-F1
#
_cell.length_a   1.000
_cell.length_b   1.000
_cell.length_c   1.000
_cell.angle_alpha   90.00
_cell.angle_beta   90.00
_cell.angle_gamma   90.00
#
_symmetry.space_group_name_H-M   'P 1'
#
loop_
_entity.id
_entity.type
_entity.pdbx_description
1 polymer ?
#
loop_
_entity_poly.entity_id
_entity_poly.type
_entity_poly.pdbx_seq_one_letter_code
_entity_poly.pdbx_strand_id
1 'polypeptide(L)'
;MRSFLWPSEDGWPYPDDDGELVDPAADIDEDLVSVRTLPDRVLDDLEPLERLLIGARFGVGGHESRSMKQLHADTGLSRADLRASLGSGLTKLRTQLI
;
A
#
# COMPACT_ATOMS: atom_id res chain seq x y z
N MET A 1 19.80 0.99 33.15
CA MET A 1 19.30 0.92 31.77
C MET A 1 17.97 0.21 31.80
N ARG A 2 16.89 0.83 31.31
CA ARG A 2 15.54 0.25 31.34
C ARG A 2 15.43 -0.84 30.26
N SER A 3 15.25 -2.08 30.68
CA SER A 3 14.99 -3.22 29.80
C SER A 3 13.54 -3.11 29.31
N PHE A 4 13.34 -2.87 28.02
CA PHE A 4 12.02 -2.97 27.41
C PHE A 4 11.73 -4.46 27.21
N LEU A 5 10.86 -5.04 28.03
CA LEU A 5 10.25 -6.34 27.75
C LEU A 5 9.35 -6.15 26.53
N TRP A 6 9.80 -6.63 25.38
CA TRP A 6 8.89 -6.93 24.28
C TRP A 6 8.07 -8.16 24.71
N PRO A 7 6.73 -8.13 24.70
CA PRO A 7 5.95 -9.34 24.92
C PRO A 7 6.30 -10.35 23.82
N SER A 8 6.37 -11.62 24.19
CA SER A 8 6.55 -12.76 23.30
C SER A 8 5.58 -12.73 22.11
N GLU A 9 5.87 -13.48 21.04
CA GLU A 9 5.03 -13.57 19.84
C GLU A 9 3.61 -14.15 20.08
N ASP A 10 3.22 -14.36 21.33
CA ASP A 10 1.94 -14.89 21.80
C ASP A 10 0.82 -13.83 21.84
N GLY A 11 0.78 -12.98 20.82
CA GLY A 11 -0.22 -11.95 20.69
C GLY A 11 0.14 -10.64 21.38
N TRP A 12 -0.36 -9.56 20.79
CA TRP A 12 -0.49 -8.27 21.46
C TRP A 12 -1.18 -8.45 22.82
N PRO A 13 -1.09 -7.51 23.79
CA PRO A 13 -1.32 -7.71 25.25
C PRO A 13 -2.66 -8.32 25.73
N TYR A 14 -3.51 -8.79 24.84
CA TYR A 14 -4.71 -9.55 25.10
C TYR A 14 -4.50 -10.97 24.61
N PRO A 15 -4.66 -12.00 25.46
CA PRO A 15 -4.61 -13.39 25.00
C PRO A 15 -5.68 -13.59 23.92
N ASP A 16 -5.35 -14.29 22.83
CA ASP A 16 -6.22 -14.64 21.70
C ASP A 16 -7.33 -15.65 22.11
N ASP A 17 -7.92 -15.51 23.29
CA ASP A 17 -8.75 -16.52 23.96
C ASP A 17 -10.25 -16.42 23.63
N ASP A 18 -10.59 -15.74 22.55
CA ASP A 18 -11.92 -15.70 21.97
C ASP A 18 -11.84 -16.14 20.51
N GLY A 19 -12.29 -17.38 20.26
CA GLY A 19 -12.36 -17.96 18.93
C GLY A 19 -13.01 -16.98 17.95
N GLU A 20 -12.28 -16.67 16.88
CA GLU A 20 -12.60 -15.68 15.84
C GLU A 20 -14.10 -15.71 15.50
N LEU A 21 -14.87 -14.81 16.12
CA LEU A 21 -16.30 -14.73 15.91
C LEU A 21 -16.52 -14.12 14.53
N VAL A 22 -16.76 -14.97 13.54
CA VAL A 22 -17.22 -14.55 12.22
C VAL A 22 -18.55 -13.83 12.40
N ASP A 23 -18.55 -12.51 12.21
CA ASP A 23 -19.77 -11.72 12.14
C ASP A 23 -20.41 -11.89 10.75
N PRO A 24 -21.52 -12.65 10.62
CA PRO A 24 -22.18 -12.86 9.33
C PRO A 24 -22.96 -11.62 8.85
N ALA A 25 -23.14 -10.62 9.72
CA ALA A 25 -23.77 -9.33 9.41
C ALA A 25 -22.74 -8.22 9.21
N ALA A 26 -21.45 -8.54 9.16
CA ALA A 26 -20.43 -7.59 8.76
C ALA A 26 -20.70 -7.12 7.32
N ASP A 27 -21.32 -5.95 7.22
CA ASP A 27 -21.52 -5.26 5.96
C ASP A 27 -20.17 -5.01 5.31
N ILE A 28 -20.13 -4.99 3.97
CA ILE A 28 -18.91 -4.65 3.28
C ILE A 28 -18.51 -3.25 3.72
N ASP A 29 -17.32 -3.12 4.31
CA ASP A 29 -16.77 -1.86 4.75
C ASP A 29 -16.74 -0.87 3.58
N GLU A 30 -17.67 0.09 3.57
CA GLU A 30 -17.84 1.08 2.49
C GLU A 30 -16.59 1.93 2.33
N ASP A 31 -15.81 2.15 3.40
CA ASP A 31 -14.54 2.85 3.33
C ASP A 31 -13.49 1.97 2.65
N LEU A 32 -13.48 0.66 2.94
CA LEU A 32 -12.62 -0.31 2.24
C LEU A 32 -12.99 -0.44 0.76
N VAL A 33 -14.29 -0.41 0.43
CA VAL A 33 -14.78 -0.38 -0.96
C VAL A 33 -14.38 0.90 -1.63
N SER A 34 -14.55 2.05 -0.97
CA SER A 34 -14.14 3.35 -1.49
C SER A 34 -12.64 3.38 -1.76
N VAL A 35 -11.81 2.87 -0.85
CA VAL A 35 -10.34 2.74 -1.06
C VAL A 35 -9.99 1.76 -2.17
N ARG A 36 -10.78 0.71 -2.38
CA ARG A 36 -10.54 -0.29 -3.46
C ARG A 36 -11.14 0.09 -4.81
N THR A 37 -12.10 1.02 -4.86
CA THR A 37 -12.76 1.49 -6.09
C THR A 37 -12.28 2.87 -6.55
N LEU A 38 -11.77 3.72 -5.65
CA LEU A 38 -10.99 4.91 -6.00
C LEU A 38 -9.78 4.65 -6.92
N PRO A 39 -9.01 3.55 -6.81
CA PRO A 39 -7.73 3.40 -7.50
C PRO A 39 -7.86 3.51 -9.01
N ASP A 40 -8.91 2.94 -9.62
CA ASP A 40 -9.00 2.95 -11.07
C ASP A 40 -9.16 4.38 -11.62
N ARG A 41 -10.03 5.20 -11.01
CA ARG A 41 -10.26 6.60 -11.44
C ARG A 41 -9.12 7.53 -11.04
N VAL A 42 -8.55 7.34 -9.86
CA VAL A 42 -7.50 8.22 -9.31
C VAL A 42 -6.16 7.97 -10.00
N LEU A 43 -5.93 6.76 -10.52
CA LEU A 43 -4.74 6.45 -11.29
C LEU A 43 -4.86 6.82 -12.78
N ASP A 44 -6.03 7.25 -13.28
CA ASP A 44 -6.25 7.54 -14.71
C ASP A 44 -5.36 8.69 -15.22
N ASP A 45 -5.17 9.74 -14.43
CA ASP A 45 -4.34 10.89 -14.84
C ASP A 45 -2.84 10.66 -14.67
N LEU A 46 -2.44 9.52 -14.11
CA LEU A 46 -1.03 9.13 -14.03
C LEU A 46 -0.51 8.71 -15.40
N GLU A 47 0.75 9.04 -15.66
CA GLU A 47 1.46 8.49 -16.80
C GLU A 47 1.63 6.97 -16.64
N PRO A 48 1.75 6.20 -17.74
CA PRO A 48 1.86 4.74 -17.67
C PRO A 48 3.00 4.27 -16.75
N LEU A 49 4.13 4.99 -16.75
CA LEU A 49 5.26 4.69 -15.87
C LEU A 49 4.95 5.00 -14.41
N GLU A 50 4.31 6.13 -14.12
CA GLU A 50 3.94 6.50 -12.74
C GLU A 50 2.93 5.51 -12.16
N ARG A 51 1.93 5.11 -12.96
CA ARG A 51 0.93 4.11 -12.58
C ARG A 51 1.58 2.77 -12.27
N LEU A 52 2.49 2.31 -13.14
CA LEU A 52 3.23 1.07 -12.93
C LEU A 52 4.07 1.14 -11.64
N LEU A 53 4.80 2.24 -11.44
CA LEU A 53 5.69 2.40 -10.29
C LEU A 53 4.92 2.53 -8.98
N ILE A 54 3.80 3.26 -8.95
CA ILE A 54 2.94 3.39 -7.77
C ILE A 54 2.27 2.05 -7.45
N GLY A 55 1.71 1.39 -8.48
CA GLY A 55 1.11 0.06 -8.35
C GLY A 55 2.08 -0.95 -7.77
N ALA A 56 3.26 -1.09 -8.39
CA ALA A 56 4.28 -2.03 -7.93
C ALA A 56 4.91 -1.62 -6.59
N ARG A 57 5.10 -0.33 -6.30
CA ARG A 57 5.72 0.12 -5.03
C ARG A 57 4.82 -0.13 -3.82
N PHE A 58 3.52 0.10 -3.97
CA PHE A 58 2.57 0.09 -2.85
C PHE A 58 1.59 -1.07 -2.90
N GLY A 59 1.63 -1.90 -3.95
CA GLY A 59 0.74 -3.05 -4.12
C GLY A 59 -0.70 -2.67 -4.50
N VAL A 60 -0.87 -1.53 -5.18
CA VAL A 60 -2.20 -1.06 -5.62
C VAL A 60 -2.69 -1.91 -6.80
N GLY A 61 -3.99 -2.19 -6.86
CA GLY A 61 -4.57 -3.00 -7.94
C GLY A 61 -4.20 -4.49 -7.86
N GLY A 62 -3.95 -5.02 -6.65
CA GLY A 62 -3.62 -6.43 -6.43
C GLY A 62 -2.19 -6.82 -6.79
N HIS A 63 -1.29 -5.85 -7.00
CA HIS A 63 0.10 -6.11 -7.31
C HIS A 63 0.89 -6.45 -6.05
N GLU A 64 1.92 -7.30 -6.17
CA GLU A 64 2.85 -7.54 -5.06
C GLU A 64 3.72 -6.29 -4.84
N SER A 65 3.84 -5.84 -3.58
CA SER A 65 4.68 -4.67 -3.27
C SER A 65 6.17 -4.95 -3.55
N ARG A 66 6.86 -3.98 -4.17
CA ARG A 66 8.25 -4.09 -4.62
C ARG A 66 9.14 -3.02 -3.99
N SER A 67 10.35 -3.43 -3.63
CA SER A 67 11.41 -2.52 -3.21
C SER A 67 11.95 -1.69 -4.39
N MET A 68 12.54 -0.52 -4.12
CA MET A 68 13.17 0.31 -5.16
C MET A 68 14.33 -0.42 -5.88
N LYS A 69 14.97 -1.39 -5.21
CA LYS A 69 15.99 -2.24 -5.82
C LYS A 69 15.38 -3.22 -6.82
N GLN A 70 14.23 -3.81 -6.49
CA GLN A 70 13.49 -4.69 -7.40
C GLN A 70 12.94 -3.89 -8.59
N LEU A 71 12.33 -2.72 -8.35
CA LEU A 71 11.85 -1.85 -9.44
C LEU A 71 12.95 -1.46 -10.43
N HIS A 72 14.16 -1.19 -9.93
CA HIS A 72 15.33 -0.96 -10.78
C HIS A 72 15.70 -2.18 -11.63
N ALA A 73 15.67 -3.38 -11.04
CA ALA A 73 15.94 -4.61 -11.76
C ALA A 73 14.86 -4.91 -12.82
N ASP A 74 13.59 -4.64 -12.50
CA ASP A 74 12.44 -4.96 -13.35
C ASP A 74 12.31 -4.00 -14.52
N THR A 75 12.63 -2.72 -14.33
CA THR A 75 12.45 -1.66 -15.35
C THR A 75 13.74 -1.28 -16.08
N GLY A 76 14.91 -1.57 -15.51
CA GLY A 76 16.20 -1.13 -16.03
C GLY A 76 16.47 0.38 -15.91
N LEU A 77 15.51 1.17 -15.41
CA LEU A 77 15.63 2.62 -15.26
C LEU A 77 16.57 3.00 -14.13
N SER A 78 17.23 4.15 -14.22
CA SER A 78 18.11 4.61 -13.13
C SER A 78 17.30 4.87 -11.85
N ARG A 79 17.94 4.74 -10.69
CA ARG A 79 17.29 5.06 -9.40
C ARG A 79 16.89 6.52 -9.28
N ALA A 80 17.51 7.42 -10.05
CA ALA A 80 17.14 8.83 -10.08
C ALA A 80 15.82 9.01 -10.82
N ASP A 81 15.72 8.41 -12.01
CA ASP A 81 14.51 8.48 -12.85
C ASP A 81 13.32 7.83 -12.15
N LEU A 82 13.52 6.66 -11.54
CA LEU A 82 12.49 5.99 -10.74
C LEU A 82 11.96 6.88 -9.62
N ARG A 83 12.84 7.60 -8.91
CA ARG A 83 12.42 8.52 -7.84
C ARG A 83 11.72 9.76 -8.39
N ALA A 84 12.19 10.29 -9.52
CA ALA A 84 11.57 11.43 -10.17
C ALA A 84 10.14 11.10 -10.61
N SER A 85 9.94 9.98 -11.31
CA SER A 85 8.62 9.53 -11.73
C SER A 85 7.72 9.21 -10.54
N LEU A 86 8.23 8.54 -9.50
CA LEU A 86 7.44 8.21 -8.31
C LEU A 86 7.04 9.48 -7.52
N GLY A 87 7.93 10.48 -7.44
CA GLY A 87 7.63 11.78 -6.85
C GLY A 87 6.60 12.57 -7.65
N SER A 88 6.71 12.57 -8.98
CA SER A 88 5.72 13.19 -9.88
C SER A 88 4.35 12.57 -9.71
N GLY A 89 4.25 11.23 -9.76
CA GLY A 89 2.99 10.51 -9.57
C GLY A 89 2.35 10.78 -8.21
N LEU A 90 3.12 10.75 -7.11
CA LEU A 90 2.59 11.08 -5.77
C LEU A 90 2.09 12.52 -5.67
N THR A 91 2.73 13.45 -6.38
CA THR A 91 2.30 14.85 -6.41
C THR A 91 0.94 14.99 -7.12
N LYS A 92 0.75 14.29 -8.26
CA LYS A 92 -0.52 14.25 -8.99
C LYS A 92 -1.65 13.65 -8.14
N LEU A 93 -1.36 12.53 -7.48
CA LEU A 93 -2.32 11.89 -6.55
C LEU A 93 -2.72 12.82 -5.42
N ARG A 94 -1.75 13.54 -4.84
CA ARG A 94 -2.04 14.50 -3.77
C ARG A 94 -2.99 15.61 -4.22
N THR A 95 -2.88 16.08 -5.47
CA THR A 95 -3.76 17.16 -5.98
C THR A 95 -5.19 16.71 -6.26
N GLN A 96 -5.41 15.42 -6.50
CA GLN A 96 -6.75 14.86 -6.77
C GLN A 96 -7.52 14.48 -5.51
N LEU A 97 -6.81 14.29 -4.39
CA LEU A 97 -7.38 13.88 -3.10
C LEU A 97 -7.70 15.08 -2.19
N ILE A 98 -7.79 16.29 -2.76
CA ILE A 98 -8.16 17.53 -2.05
C ILE A 98 -9.59 17.91 -2.37
#